data_AF-A0A0H5RV32-F1
#
_entry.id   AF-A0A0H5RV32-F1
#
_cell.length_a   1.000
_cell.length_b   1.000
_cell.length_c   1.000
_cell.angle_alpha   90.00
_cell.angle_beta   90.00
_cell.angle_gamma   90.00
#
_symmetry.space_group_name_H-M   'P 1'
#
loop_
_entity.id
_entity.type
_entity.pdbx_description
1 polymer ?
#
loop_
_entity_poly.entity_id
_entity_poly.type
_entity_poly.pdbx_seq_one_letter_code
_entity_poly.pdbx_strand_id
1 'polypeptide(L)'
;MNNWINLVAVGKILLFGLVVGASVPTLFALGVRLHIAGAIADGPSDAARRRLLIALSWVIFALVLVVVVTGVLFIAKDFIGHHTGIHLFGSKAR
;
A
#
# COMPACT_ATOMS: atom_id res chain seq x y z
N MET A 1 -37.22 -11.27 18.11
CA MET A 1 -37.05 -10.30 17.00
C MET A 1 -35.79 -10.71 16.26
N ASN A 2 -35.89 -10.99 14.96
CA ASN A 2 -34.81 -11.61 14.16
C ASN A 2 -33.49 -10.82 14.26
N ASN A 3 -32.41 -11.45 14.73
CA ASN A 3 -31.05 -10.92 14.57
C ASN A 3 -30.51 -11.28 13.17
N TRP A 4 -31.24 -10.91 12.12
CA TRP A 4 -30.84 -11.17 10.73
C TRP A 4 -29.56 -10.40 10.34
N ILE A 5 -29.20 -9.35 11.09
CA ILE A 5 -27.92 -8.66 11.02
C ILE A 5 -27.28 -8.59 12.41
N ASN A 6 -26.00 -8.95 12.46
CA ASN A 6 -25.16 -8.73 13.63
C ASN A 6 -24.39 -7.41 13.48
N LEU A 7 -24.91 -6.32 14.06
CA LEU A 7 -24.27 -5.01 13.98
C LEU A 7 -22.84 -5.00 14.56
N VAL A 8 -22.57 -5.83 15.57
CA VAL A 8 -21.21 -5.95 16.16
C VAL A 8 -20.24 -6.55 15.13
N ALA A 9 -20.67 -7.57 14.39
CA ALA A 9 -19.88 -8.15 13.31
C ALA A 9 -19.64 -7.15 12.18
N VAL A 10 -20.69 -6.44 11.75
CA VAL A 10 -20.59 -5.41 10.71
C VAL A 10 -19.63 -4.30 11.13
N GLY A 11 -19.74 -3.80 12.37
CA GLY A 11 -18.84 -2.78 12.90
C GLY A 11 -17.36 -3.22 12.90
N LYS A 12 -17.09 -4.48 13.25
CA LYS A 12 -15.73 -5.04 13.21
C LYS A 12 -15.18 -5.11 11.79
N ILE A 13 -15.98 -5.58 10.82
CA ILE A 13 -15.57 -5.67 9.42
C ILE A 13 -15.33 -4.28 8.84
N LEU A 14 -16.21 -3.32 9.13
CA LEU A 14 -16.07 -1.94 8.69
C LEU A 14 -14.79 -1.32 9.24
N LEU A 15 -14.54 -1.44 10.54
CA LEU A 15 -13.33 -0.92 11.17
C LEU A 15 -12.07 -1.54 10.55
N PHE A 16 -12.05 -2.86 10.40
CA PHE A 16 -10.90 -3.56 9.84
C PHE A 16 -10.68 -3.22 8.37
N GLY A 17 -11.74 -3.23 7.56
CA GLY A 17 -11.70 -2.85 6.15
C GLY A 17 -11.26 -1.41 5.96
N LEU A 18 -11.71 -0.49 6.82
CA LEU A 18 -11.29 0.90 6.79
C LEU A 18 -9.81 1.06 7.14
N VAL A 19 -9.36 0.46 8.25
CA VAL A 19 -7.96 0.56 8.70
C VAL A 19 -7.02 -0.06 7.66
N VAL A 20 -7.30 -1.29 7.22
CA VAL A 20 -6.47 -1.98 6.25
C VAL A 20 -6.53 -1.31 4.88
N GLY A 21 -7.72 -0.94 4.41
CA GLY A 21 -7.92 -0.29 3.11
C GLY A 21 -7.29 1.10 3.04
N ALA A 22 -7.38 1.89 4.11
CA ALA A 22 -6.81 3.24 4.16
C ALA A 22 -5.30 3.26 4.40
N SER A 23 -4.72 2.16 4.91
CA SER A 23 -3.28 2.10 5.23
C SER A 23 -2.39 2.44 4.03
N VAL A 24 -2.69 1.89 2.84
CA VAL A 24 -1.88 2.12 1.64
C VAL A 24 -1.98 3.58 1.15
N PRO A 25 -3.18 4.17 0.98
CA PRO A 25 -3.33 5.60 0.71
C PRO A 25 -2.65 6.51 1.74
N THR A 26 -2.74 6.18 3.04
CA THR A 26 -2.10 6.96 4.10
C THR A 26 -0.58 6.92 3.99
N LEU A 27 0.02 5.75 3.75
CA LEU A 27 1.47 5.63 3.53
C LEU A 27 1.92 6.46 2.33
N PHE A 28 1.17 6.43 1.22
CA PHE A 28 1.48 7.25 0.05
C PHE A 28 1.43 8.75 0.37
N ALA A 29 0.38 9.21 1.07
CA ALA A 29 0.25 10.61 1.48
C ALA A 29 1.41 11.06 2.40
N LEU A 30 1.87 10.19 3.31
CA LEU A 30 3.05 10.44 4.13
C LEU A 30 4.32 10.57 3.29
N GLY A 31 4.52 9.70 2.30
CA GLY A 31 5.62 9.79 1.35
C GLY A 31 5.63 11.13 0.61
N VAL A 32 4.48 11.56 0.08
CA VAL A 32 4.33 12.87 -0.58
C VAL A 32 4.67 14.01 0.38
N ARG A 33 4.14 13.97 1.61
CA ARG A 33 4.42 15.01 2.61
C ARG A 33 5.91 15.13 2.94
N LEU A 34 6.61 14.00 3.09
CA LEU A 34 8.05 13.97 3.35
C LEU A 34 8.86 14.47 2.15
N HIS A 35 8.43 14.13 0.94
CA HIS A 35 9.05 14.59 -0.29
C HIS A 35 8.98 16.12 -0.42
N ILE A 36 7.78 16.69 -0.21
CA ILE A 36 7.55 18.14 -0.23
C ILE A 36 8.38 18.82 0.86
N ALA A 37 8.40 18.27 2.08
CA ALA A 37 9.20 18.82 3.18
C ALA A 37 10.71 18.83 2.86
N GLY A 38 11.22 17.83 2.13
CA GLY A 38 12.59 17.83 1.64
C GLY A 38 12.84 18.83 0.51
N ALA A 39 11.84 19.07 -0.36
CA ALA A 39 11.94 20.02 -1.47
C ALA A 39 12.00 21.49 -1.02
N ILE A 40 11.31 21.84 0.07
CA ILE A 40 11.23 23.22 0.61
C ILE A 40 12.42 23.53 1.56
N ALA A 41 13.25 22.54 1.89
CA ALA A 41 14.41 22.74 2.76
C ALA A 41 15.52 23.53 2.03
N ASP A 42 15.50 24.86 2.16
CA ASP A 42 16.47 25.78 1.57
C ASP A 42 17.43 26.35 2.63
N GLY A 43 18.62 25.75 2.69
CA GLY A 43 19.70 26.21 3.57
C GLY A 43 20.98 25.37 3.37
N PRO A 44 22.20 25.96 3.43
CA PRO A 44 23.45 25.21 3.33
C PRO A 44 23.60 24.14 4.43
N SER A 45 23.08 24.41 5.63
CA SER A 45 22.98 23.48 6.77
C SER A 45 21.93 22.38 6.57
N ASP A 46 20.98 22.57 5.64
CA ASP A 46 19.85 21.68 5.41
C ASP A 46 20.07 20.69 4.26
N ALA A 47 21.21 20.76 3.55
CA ALA A 47 21.50 19.89 2.41
C ALA A 47 21.49 18.39 2.79
N ALA A 48 22.02 18.03 3.96
CA ALA A 48 22.00 16.66 4.46
C ALA A 48 20.57 16.21 4.83
N ARG A 49 19.82 17.08 5.51
CA ARG A 49 18.44 16.86 5.92
C ARG A 49 17.50 16.69 4.71
N ARG A 50 17.67 17.52 3.69
CA ARG A 50 16.97 17.43 2.40
C ARG A 50 17.19 16.07 1.74
N ARG A 51 18.44 15.63 1.61
CA ARG A 51 18.77 14.31 1.03
C ARG A 51 18.12 13.18 1.80
N LEU A 52 18.13 13.25 3.13
CA LEU A 52 17.53 12.22 4.00
C LEU A 52 16.00 12.16 3.84
N LEU A 53 15.32 13.31 3.82
CA LEU A 53 13.86 13.38 3.65
C LEU A 53 13.42 12.87 2.27
N ILE A 54 14.14 13.25 1.22
CA ILE A 54 13.86 12.79 -0.14
C ILE A 54 14.12 11.28 -0.25
N ALA A 55 15.23 10.78 0.28
CA ALA A 55 15.53 9.34 0.28
C ALA A 55 14.44 8.55 1.02
N LEU A 56 14.02 9.02 2.19
CA LEU A 56 12.95 8.38 2.97
C LEU A 56 11.61 8.37 2.22
N SER A 57 11.27 9.46 1.51
CA SER A 57 10.06 9.50 0.69
C SER A 57 10.06 8.45 -0.42
N TRP A 58 11.21 8.26 -1.09
CA TRP A 58 11.38 7.25 -2.12
C TRP A 58 11.27 5.83 -1.58
N VAL A 59 11.80 5.56 -0.39
CA VAL A 59 11.64 4.27 0.29
C VAL A 59 10.16 3.97 0.55
N ILE A 60 9.39 4.97 1.01
CA ILE A 60 7.95 4.81 1.23
C ILE A 60 7.21 4.56 -0.08
N PHE A 61 7.54 5.28 -1.16
CA PHE A 61 6.94 5.04 -2.46
C PHE A 61 7.26 3.65 -3.02
N ALA A 62 8.52 3.20 -2.89
CA ALA A 62 8.92 1.86 -3.30
C ALA A 62 8.15 0.79 -2.51
N LEU A 63 8.01 0.97 -1.19
CA LEU A 63 7.22 0.07 -0.34
C LEU A 63 5.75 0.01 -0.79
N VAL A 64 5.12 1.16 -1.01
CA VAL A 64 3.73 1.24 -1.49
C VAL A 64 3.59 0.53 -2.85
N LEU A 65 4.52 0.77 -3.77
CA LEU A 65 4.53 0.12 -5.08
C LEU A 65 4.61 -1.41 -4.95
N VAL A 66 5.51 -1.92 -4.10
CA VAL A 66 5.64 -3.36 -3.85
C VAL A 66 4.33 -3.95 -3.30
N VAL A 67 3.70 -3.27 -2.34
CA VAL A 67 2.41 -3.71 -1.77
C VAL A 67 1.32 -3.75 -2.84
N VAL A 68 1.19 -2.70 -3.65
CA VAL A 68 0.18 -2.62 -4.72
C VAL A 68 0.42 -3.69 -5.78
N VAL A 69 1.65 -3.82 -6.28
CA VAL A 69 2.00 -4.85 -7.28
C VAL A 69 1.73 -6.24 -6.73
N THR A 70 2.12 -6.52 -5.49
CA THR A 70 1.85 -7.83 -4.85
C THR A 70 0.36 -8.08 -4.73
N GLY A 71 -0.44 -7.09 -4.33
CA GLY A 71 -1.89 -7.19 -4.23
C GLY A 71 -2.54 -7.47 -5.59
N VAL A 72 -2.12 -6.76 -6.64
CA VAL A 72 -2.61 -6.97 -8.01
C VAL A 72 -2.23 -8.36 -8.51
N LEU A 73 -0.97 -8.76 -8.36
CA LEU A 73 -0.52 -10.10 -8.77
C LEU A 73 -1.23 -11.20 -7.98
N PHE A 74 -1.52 -11.00 -6.70
CA PHE A 74 -2.27 -11.96 -5.88
C PHE A 74 -3.70 -12.15 -6.40
N ILE A 75 -4.39 -11.05 -6.73
CA ILE A 75 -5.75 -11.08 -7.30
C ILE A 75 -5.72 -11.70 -8.71
N ALA A 76 -4.72 -11.35 -9.52
CA ALA A 76 -4.61 -11.77 -10.91
C ALA A 76 -3.84 -13.10 -11.12
N LYS A 77 -3.38 -13.78 -10.06
CA LYS A 77 -2.46 -14.94 -10.17
C LYS A 77 -2.98 -16.05 -11.08
N ASP A 78 -4.30 -16.31 -11.03
CA ASP A 78 -4.93 -17.40 -11.80
C ASP A 78 -5.20 -16.95 -13.25
N PHE A 79 -5.50 -15.67 -13.46
CA PHE A 79 -5.64 -15.07 -14.80
C PHE A 79 -4.30 -15.06 -15.55
N ILE A 80 -3.23 -14.65 -14.88
CA ILE A 80 -1.87 -14.67 -15.45
C ILE A 80 -1.43 -16.10 -15.73
N GLY A 81 -1.67 -17.04 -14.80
CA GLY A 81 -1.36 -18.45 -15.01
C GLY A 81 -2.05 -19.04 -16.24
N HIS A 82 -3.32 -18.71 -16.45
CA HIS A 82 -4.08 -19.22 -17.60
C HIS A 82 -3.64 -18.60 -18.94
N HIS A 83 -3.30 -17.31 -18.99
CA HIS A 83 -2.95 -16.63 -20.25
C HIS A 83 -1.47 -16.68 -20.60
N THR A 84 -0.58 -16.79 -19.62
CA THR A 84 0.88 -16.71 -19.84
C THR A 84 1.61 -18.01 -19.50
N GLY A 85 0.94 -18.99 -18.90
CA GLY A 85 1.56 -20.25 -18.45
C GLY A 85 2.49 -20.10 -17.24
N ILE A 86 2.64 -18.89 -16.68
CA ILE A 86 3.50 -18.61 -15.53
C ILE A 86 2.67 -18.69 -14.25
N HIS A 87 2.89 -19.73 -13.46
CA HIS A 87 2.23 -19.96 -12.17
C HIS A 87 2.89 -19.13 -11.05
N LEU A 88 2.45 -17.89 -10.91
CA LEU A 88 2.85 -17.02 -9.79
C LEU A 88 2.25 -17.54 -8.47
N PHE A 89 3.08 -17.57 -7.42
CA PHE A 89 2.71 -17.97 -6.05
C PHE A 89 2.15 -19.40 -5.88
N GLY A 90 2.63 -20.35 -6.68
CA GLY A 90 2.23 -21.76 -6.54
C GLY A 90 0.78 -22.03 -6.94
N SER A 91 0.18 -21.20 -7.82
CA SER A 91 -1.13 -21.50 -8.40
C SER A 91 -1.06 -22.86 -9.08
N LYS A 92 -1.92 -23.79 -8.64
CA LYS A 92 -2.03 -25.11 -9.26
C LYS A 92 -2.69 -24.92 -10.62
N ALA A 93 -2.00 -25.33 -11.68
CA ALA A 93 -2.64 -25.62 -12.96
C ALA A 93 -3.82 -26.56 -12.66
N ARG A 94 -5.05 -26.06 -12.84
CA ARG A 94 -6.23 -26.90 -12.83
C ARG A 94 -6.46 -27.45 -14.22
#